data_AF-A0A2A2JWS1-F1
#
_entry.id   AF-A0A2A2JWS1-F1
#
_cell.length_a   1.000
_cell.length_b   1.000
_cell.length_c   1.000
_cell.angle_alpha   90.00
_cell.angle_beta   90.00
_cell.angle_gamma   90.00
#
_symmetry.space_group_name_H-M   'P 1'
#
loop_
_entity.id
_entity.type
_entity.pdbx_description
1 polymer ?
#
loop_
_entity_poly.entity_id
_entity_poly.type
_entity_poly.pdbx_seq_one_letter_code
_entity_poly.pdbx_strand_id
1 'polypeptide(L)'
;MKGFEIGSHVGEKSLDHKDFWPLYKECEKLGALLFVHPWDMDSWNGRLNKHWMPWLVGMPSETAQAICSVLMGNVLVEFPKLKLCFAHGGGAYPSIAGRDRIVLGTDYPFPLGELEVGKVVEEYNALAEQDKNDMLWGNAIKMLDLDENTLAK
;
A
#
# COMPACT_ATOMS: atom_id res chain seq x y z
N MET A 1 -10.36 11.37 10.90
CA MET A 1 -10.02 10.33 9.91
C MET A 1 -8.59 10.58 9.45
N LYS A 2 -7.72 9.57 9.42
CA LYS A 2 -6.26 9.72 9.15
C LYS A 2 -5.86 9.41 7.71
N GLY A 3 -6.77 8.83 6.94
CA GLY A 3 -6.57 8.49 5.54
C GLY A 3 -7.81 7.84 4.94
N PHE A 4 -7.70 7.50 3.67
CA PHE A 4 -8.71 6.82 2.86
C PHE A 4 -8.08 5.66 2.10
N GLU A 5 -8.88 4.64 1.82
CA GLU A 5 -8.51 3.60 0.87
C GLU A 5 -9.05 3.95 -0.52
N ILE A 6 -8.23 3.72 -1.55
CA ILE A 6 -8.58 3.93 -2.97
C ILE A 6 -8.10 2.73 -3.81
N GLY A 7 -8.70 2.55 -4.98
CA GLY A 7 -8.26 1.54 -5.95
C GLY A 7 -6.90 1.87 -6.60
N SER A 8 -6.27 0.88 -7.22
CA SER A 8 -5.07 1.04 -8.06
C SER A 8 -5.32 1.88 -9.33
N HIS A 9 -6.58 2.00 -9.75
CA HIS A 9 -7.05 2.80 -10.87
C HIS A 9 -8.56 3.09 -10.72
N VAL A 10 -9.13 3.92 -11.61
CA VAL A 10 -10.60 4.13 -11.71
C VAL A 10 -11.04 4.00 -13.17
N GLY A 11 -11.60 2.84 -13.51
CA GLY A 11 -11.84 2.46 -14.91
C GLY A 11 -10.54 2.58 -15.72
N GLU A 12 -10.59 3.27 -16.85
CA GLU A 12 -9.41 3.45 -17.72
C GLU A 12 -8.35 4.43 -17.18
N LYS A 13 -8.55 5.04 -16.00
CA LYS A 13 -7.68 6.10 -15.48
C LYS A 13 -6.76 5.56 -14.40
N SER A 14 -5.46 5.55 -14.70
CA SER A 14 -4.39 5.31 -13.73
C SER A 14 -4.16 6.52 -12.82
N LEU A 15 -3.48 6.32 -11.69
CA LEU A 15 -3.34 7.32 -10.60
C LEU A 15 -2.59 8.61 -11.01
N ASP A 16 -1.95 8.67 -12.16
CA ASP A 16 -1.36 9.89 -12.69
C ASP A 16 -2.37 10.82 -13.38
N HIS A 17 -3.58 10.32 -13.68
CA HIS A 17 -4.59 11.08 -14.38
C HIS A 17 -4.98 12.36 -13.61
N LYS A 18 -5.00 13.49 -14.31
CA LYS A 18 -5.17 14.83 -13.70
C LYS A 18 -6.48 15.03 -12.94
N ASP A 19 -7.50 14.26 -13.26
CA ASP A 19 -8.78 14.26 -12.55
C ASP A 19 -8.62 13.92 -11.04
N PHE A 20 -7.55 13.23 -10.65
CA PHE A 20 -7.28 12.89 -9.25
C PHE A 20 -6.44 13.94 -8.53
N TRP A 21 -5.85 14.91 -9.23
CA TRP A 21 -5.02 15.94 -8.62
C TRP A 21 -5.75 16.81 -7.58
N PRO A 22 -7.04 17.16 -7.75
CA PRO A 22 -7.79 17.83 -6.70
C PRO A 22 -7.85 17.03 -5.39
N LEU A 23 -7.97 15.70 -5.47
CA LEU A 23 -7.92 14.82 -4.29
C LEU A 23 -6.53 14.85 -3.66
N TYR A 24 -5.47 14.69 -4.46
CA TYR A 24 -4.09 14.69 -3.97
C TYR A 24 -3.73 16.00 -3.27
N LYS A 25 -4.14 17.14 -3.83
CA LYS A 25 -3.94 18.45 -3.24
C LYS A 25 -4.59 18.56 -1.86
N GLU A 26 -5.82 18.11 -1.70
CA GLU A 26 -6.50 18.16 -0.40
C GLU A 26 -5.93 17.14 0.59
N CYS A 27 -5.61 15.92 0.16
CA CYS A 27 -4.96 14.93 1.00
C CYS A 27 -3.60 15.42 1.52
N GLU A 28 -2.77 16.00 0.65
CA GLU A 28 -1.49 16.59 1.03
C GLU A 28 -1.67 17.72 2.05
N LYS A 29 -2.59 18.65 1.79
CA LYS A 29 -2.90 19.77 2.70
C LYS A 29 -3.38 19.28 4.07
N LEU A 30 -4.15 18.21 4.12
CA LEU A 30 -4.68 17.61 5.34
C LEU A 30 -3.71 16.65 6.03
N GLY A 31 -2.61 16.27 5.37
CA GLY A 31 -1.72 15.21 5.83
C GLY A 31 -2.38 13.82 5.83
N ALA A 32 -3.44 13.63 5.04
CA ALA A 32 -4.19 12.38 4.98
C ALA A 32 -3.46 11.32 4.14
N LEU A 33 -3.39 10.09 4.65
CA LEU A 33 -2.86 8.95 3.92
C LEU A 33 -3.84 8.47 2.84
N LEU A 34 -3.33 8.09 1.67
CA LEU A 34 -4.05 7.26 0.72
C LEU A 34 -3.46 5.84 0.74
N PHE A 35 -4.25 4.87 1.18
CA PHE A 35 -3.93 3.45 1.07
C PHE A 35 -4.45 2.94 -0.28
N VAL A 36 -3.54 2.49 -1.15
CA VAL A 36 -3.85 2.03 -2.50
C VAL A 36 -3.97 0.52 -2.48
N HIS A 37 -5.18 0.02 -2.70
CA HIS A 37 -5.49 -1.40 -2.77
C HIS A 37 -5.76 -1.80 -4.23
N PRO A 38 -5.15 -2.89 -4.75
CA PRO A 38 -5.42 -3.35 -6.11
C PRO A 38 -6.84 -3.88 -6.21
N TRP A 39 -7.54 -3.50 -7.28
CA TRP A 39 -8.86 -4.03 -7.59
C TRP A 39 -9.09 -4.00 -9.09
N ASP A 40 -10.16 -4.65 -9.53
CA ASP A 40 -10.63 -4.65 -10.92
C ASP A 40 -9.56 -5.11 -11.92
N MET A 41 -8.74 -6.08 -11.50
CA MET A 41 -7.79 -6.74 -12.39
C MET A 41 -8.55 -7.45 -13.51
N ASP A 42 -7.90 -7.64 -14.65
CA ASP A 42 -8.41 -8.50 -15.71
C ASP A 42 -8.64 -9.93 -15.17
N SER A 43 -9.90 -10.24 -14.85
CA SER A 43 -10.26 -11.39 -14.02
C SER A 43 -11.45 -12.18 -14.57
N TRP A 44 -12.13 -11.65 -15.58
CA TRP A 44 -13.43 -12.16 -16.03
C TRP A 44 -13.38 -12.88 -17.37
N ASN A 45 -12.24 -12.89 -18.08
CA ASN A 45 -12.01 -13.68 -19.29
C ASN A 45 -10.52 -13.99 -19.51
N GLY A 46 -10.19 -14.77 -20.52
CA GLY A 46 -8.80 -14.95 -20.96
C GLY A 46 -7.91 -15.79 -20.03
N ARG A 47 -6.61 -15.48 -20.00
CA ARG A 47 -5.57 -16.35 -19.41
C ARG A 47 -5.58 -16.39 -17.88
N LEU A 48 -6.12 -15.35 -17.24
CA LEU A 48 -6.14 -15.21 -15.78
C LEU A 48 -7.37 -15.85 -15.13
N ASN A 49 -8.33 -16.39 -15.89
CA ASN A 49 -9.58 -16.95 -15.35
C ASN A 49 -9.45 -18.31 -14.63
N LYS A 50 -8.26 -18.70 -14.19
CA LYS A 50 -7.95 -20.01 -13.60
C LYS A 50 -6.91 -19.89 -12.50
N HIS A 51 -6.85 -20.90 -11.62
CA HIS A 51 -5.85 -21.04 -10.55
C HIS A 51 -5.72 -19.82 -9.63
N TRP A 52 -6.81 -19.05 -9.46
CA TRP A 52 -6.81 -17.83 -8.65
C TRP A 52 -5.80 -16.77 -9.13
N MET A 53 -5.38 -16.84 -10.39
CA MET A 53 -4.40 -15.94 -11.01
C MET A 53 -4.74 -14.45 -10.92
N PRO A 54 -6.00 -13.99 -10.86
CA PRO A 54 -6.25 -12.56 -10.69
C PRO A 54 -5.74 -12.06 -9.34
N TRP A 55 -5.78 -12.88 -8.28
CA TRP A 55 -5.23 -12.53 -6.97
C TRP A 55 -3.72 -12.78 -6.91
N LEU A 56 -3.25 -13.92 -7.43
CA LEU A 56 -1.84 -14.31 -7.30
C LEU A 56 -0.90 -13.54 -8.25
N VAL A 57 -1.41 -13.07 -9.39
CA VAL A 57 -0.62 -12.37 -10.42
C VAL A 57 -1.23 -11.00 -10.75
N GLY A 58 -2.56 -10.94 -10.90
CA GLY A 58 -3.25 -9.69 -11.24
C GLY A 58 -3.04 -8.61 -10.19
N MET A 59 -3.38 -8.86 -8.92
CA MET A 59 -3.27 -7.88 -7.84
C MET A 59 -1.84 -7.36 -7.66
N PRO A 60 -0.79 -8.21 -7.59
CA PRO A 60 0.59 -7.72 -7.55
C PRO A 60 0.99 -6.89 -8.77
N SER A 61 0.49 -7.23 -9.96
CA SER A 61 0.77 -6.48 -11.19
C SER A 61 0.08 -5.11 -11.18
N GLU A 62 -1.17 -5.05 -10.73
CA GLU A 62 -1.94 -3.80 -10.57
C GLU A 62 -1.25 -2.84 -9.60
N THR A 63 -0.82 -3.31 -8.43
CA THR A 63 -0.10 -2.47 -7.48
C THR A 63 1.19 -1.93 -8.09
N ALA A 64 1.95 -2.77 -8.81
CA ALA A 64 3.17 -2.34 -9.47
C ALA A 64 2.91 -1.27 -10.54
N GLN A 65 1.84 -1.45 -11.34
CA GLN A 65 1.41 -0.48 -12.33
C GLN A 65 0.98 0.84 -11.70
N ALA A 66 0.24 0.82 -10.58
CA ALA A 66 -0.15 2.01 -9.85
C ALA A 66 1.06 2.80 -9.34
N ILE A 67 2.05 2.11 -8.74
CA ILE A 67 3.32 2.73 -8.30
C ILE A 67 4.04 3.38 -9.49
N CYS A 68 4.19 2.63 -10.58
CA CYS A 68 4.81 3.12 -11.82
C CYS A 68 4.10 4.38 -12.37
N SER A 69 2.77 4.39 -12.36
CA SER A 69 1.97 5.52 -12.82
C SER A 69 2.19 6.76 -11.96
N VAL A 70 2.12 6.63 -10.63
CA VAL A 70 2.39 7.74 -9.69
C VAL A 70 3.79 8.33 -9.91
N LEU A 71 4.81 7.48 -10.03
CA LEU A 71 6.20 7.92 -10.16
C LEU A 71 6.47 8.57 -11.52
N MET A 72 6.12 7.90 -12.62
CA MET A 72 6.38 8.40 -13.97
C MET A 72 5.42 9.53 -14.39
N GLY A 73 4.25 9.58 -13.78
CA GLY A 73 3.25 10.63 -13.97
C GLY A 73 3.53 11.91 -13.19
N ASN A 74 4.68 12.00 -12.51
CA ASN A 74 5.11 13.16 -11.72
C ASN A 74 4.19 13.53 -10.55
N VAL A 75 3.35 12.61 -10.06
CA VAL A 75 2.41 12.89 -8.96
C VAL A 75 3.17 13.34 -7.71
N LEU A 76 4.25 12.65 -7.34
CA LEU A 76 5.07 13.02 -6.18
C LEU A 76 6.01 14.20 -6.43
N VAL A 77 6.17 14.63 -7.69
CA VAL A 77 6.87 15.90 -8.00
C VAL A 77 5.95 17.08 -7.72
N GLU A 78 4.67 16.96 -8.11
CA GLU A 78 3.66 18.00 -7.88
C GLU A 78 3.20 18.04 -6.41
N PHE A 79 3.03 16.88 -5.77
CA PHE A 79 2.56 16.73 -4.39
C PHE A 79 3.61 16.00 -3.52
N PRO A 80 4.75 16.65 -3.22
CA PRO A 80 5.90 16.01 -2.57
C PRO A 80 5.66 15.57 -1.12
N LYS A 81 4.58 16.03 -0.47
CA LYS A 81 4.20 15.63 0.88
C LYS A 81 3.01 14.67 0.89
N LEU A 82 2.48 14.28 -0.28
CA LEU A 82 1.41 13.30 -0.37
C LEU A 82 1.87 11.97 0.23
N LYS A 83 1.06 11.43 1.13
CA LYS A 83 1.32 10.14 1.78
C LYS A 83 0.59 9.03 1.03
N LEU A 84 1.35 8.08 0.48
CA LEU A 84 0.83 6.90 -0.19
C LEU A 84 1.34 5.64 0.52
N CYS A 85 0.47 4.64 0.69
CA CYS A 85 0.83 3.30 1.14
C CYS A 85 0.20 2.29 0.18
N PHE A 86 0.98 1.33 -0.30
CA PHE A 86 0.52 0.36 -1.29
C PHE A 86 0.37 -1.02 -0.64
N ALA A 87 -0.74 -1.70 -0.92
CA ALA A 87 -1.01 -3.02 -0.38
C ALA A 87 0.01 -4.08 -0.86
N HIS A 88 0.05 -5.21 -0.13
CA HIS A 88 0.80 -6.42 -0.50
C HIS A 88 2.29 -6.17 -0.81
N GLY A 89 2.93 -5.30 -0.03
CA GLY A 89 4.37 -5.01 -0.16
C GLY A 89 4.77 -4.28 -1.46
N GLY A 90 3.81 -3.65 -2.16
CA GLY A 90 4.06 -3.03 -3.47
C GLY A 90 3.89 -3.98 -4.66
N GLY A 91 3.37 -5.19 -4.43
CA GLY A 91 3.09 -6.17 -5.49
C GLY A 91 4.37 -6.63 -6.19
N ALA A 92 4.39 -6.52 -7.52
CA ALA A 92 5.54 -6.90 -8.34
C ALA A 92 6.57 -5.76 -8.55
N TYR A 93 6.35 -4.58 -7.96
CA TYR A 93 7.35 -3.51 -8.00
C TYR A 93 8.61 -3.96 -7.23
N PRO A 94 9.83 -3.62 -7.70
CA PRO A 94 11.05 -4.07 -7.03
C PRO A 94 11.03 -3.75 -5.53
N SER A 95 11.27 -4.78 -4.69
CA SER A 95 11.26 -4.66 -3.23
C SER A 95 12.50 -3.91 -2.72
N ILE A 96 12.56 -2.61 -3.01
CA ILE A 96 13.67 -1.71 -2.66
C ILE A 96 13.26 -0.67 -1.61
N ALA A 97 12.08 -0.84 -0.98
CA ALA A 97 11.63 0.04 0.09
C ALA A 97 12.56 -0.11 1.31
N GLY A 98 12.91 1.03 1.92
CA GLY A 98 13.62 1.04 3.20
C GLY A 98 12.78 0.42 4.31
N ARG A 99 13.42 -0.16 5.33
CA ARG A 99 12.74 -0.77 6.48
C ARG A 99 11.84 0.22 7.23
N ASP A 100 12.16 1.51 7.18
CA ASP A 100 11.37 2.63 7.70
C ASP A 100 10.09 2.93 6.88
N ARG A 101 9.89 2.24 5.75
CA ARG A 101 8.77 2.42 4.82
C ARG A 101 7.89 1.17 4.68
N ILE A 102 8.13 0.15 5.49
CA ILE A 102 7.34 -1.08 5.50
C ILE A 102 6.46 -1.10 6.75
N VAL A 103 5.18 -1.39 6.57
CA VAL A 103 4.20 -1.51 7.66
C VAL A 103 3.57 -2.90 7.63
N LEU A 104 3.26 -3.44 8.80
CA LEU A 104 2.48 -4.67 8.93
C LEU A 104 1.06 -4.46 8.37
N GLY A 105 0.64 -5.40 7.53
CA GLY A 105 -0.72 -5.49 7.01
C GLY A 105 -1.08 -6.96 6.83
N THR A 106 -2.28 -7.34 7.27
CA THR A 106 -2.67 -8.75 7.41
C THR A 106 -3.62 -9.25 6.35
N ASP A 107 -4.31 -8.34 5.66
CA ASP A 107 -5.46 -8.65 4.78
C ASP A 107 -6.61 -9.39 5.53
N TYR A 108 -6.70 -9.22 6.86
CA TYR A 108 -7.76 -9.81 7.66
C TYR A 108 -9.15 -9.29 7.22
N PRO A 109 -10.20 -10.14 7.13
CA PRO A 109 -10.25 -11.56 7.51
C PRO A 109 -10.07 -12.53 6.32
N PHE A 110 -9.43 -12.12 5.23
CA PHE A 110 -9.35 -12.94 4.02
C PHE A 110 -8.34 -14.09 4.16
N PRO A 111 -8.61 -15.26 3.56
CA PRO A 111 -7.78 -16.46 3.73
C PRO A 111 -6.43 -16.39 3.01
N LEU A 112 -6.23 -15.41 2.11
CA LEU A 112 -4.94 -15.17 1.46
C LEU A 112 -3.99 -14.35 2.36
N GLY A 113 -4.54 -13.74 3.42
CA GLY A 113 -3.79 -12.92 4.37
C GLY A 113 -2.87 -13.71 5.28
N GLU A 114 -2.13 -12.99 6.12
CA GLU A 114 -1.29 -13.61 7.15
C GLU A 114 -2.16 -14.18 8.27
N LEU A 115 -2.12 -15.50 8.44
CA LEU A 115 -2.96 -16.21 9.42
C LEU A 115 -2.49 -16.02 10.87
N GLU A 116 -1.17 -15.91 11.07
CA GLU A 116 -0.53 -15.62 12.35
C GLU A 116 0.07 -14.23 12.28
N VAL A 117 -0.69 -13.23 12.70
CA VAL A 117 -0.37 -11.80 12.55
C VAL A 117 1.02 -11.46 13.08
N GLY A 118 1.87 -10.89 12.23
CA GLY A 118 3.21 -10.39 12.57
C GLY A 118 4.32 -11.45 12.55
N LYS A 119 3.98 -12.74 12.45
CA LYS A 119 4.93 -13.85 12.57
C LYS A 119 6.06 -13.78 11.56
N VAL A 120 5.77 -13.38 10.31
CA VAL A 120 6.80 -13.24 9.26
C VAL A 120 7.89 -12.24 9.66
N VAL A 121 7.51 -11.14 10.32
CA VAL A 121 8.47 -10.12 10.78
C VAL A 121 9.23 -10.60 12.01
N GLU A 122 8.53 -11.23 12.95
CA GLU A 122 9.11 -11.71 14.22
C GLU A 122 10.20 -12.77 14.00
N GLU A 123 9.95 -13.73 13.09
CA GLU A 123 10.84 -14.87 12.81
C GLU A 123 12.00 -14.54 11.85
N TYR A 124 12.01 -13.35 11.26
CA TYR A 124 13.06 -12.97 10.31
C TYR A 124 14.35 -12.53 11.01
N ASN A 125 15.28 -13.48 11.14
CA ASN A 125 16.53 -13.33 11.92
C ASN A 125 17.51 -12.25 11.43
N ALA A 126 17.37 -11.75 10.21
CA ALA A 126 18.28 -10.72 9.67
C ALA A 126 17.82 -9.28 9.97
N LEU A 127 16.67 -9.09 10.63
CA LEU A 127 16.22 -7.79 11.12
C LEU A 127 16.69 -7.57 12.56
N ALA A 128 17.12 -6.35 12.87
CA ALA A 128 17.33 -5.94 14.25
C ALA A 128 15.98 -5.82 14.96
N GLU A 129 15.95 -5.97 16.28
CA GLU A 129 14.70 -5.86 17.07
C GLU A 129 14.02 -4.50 16.90
N GLN A 130 14.79 -3.42 16.75
CA GLN A 130 14.23 -2.11 16.44
C GLN A 130 13.53 -2.08 15.07
N ASP A 131 14.11 -2.71 14.05
CA ASP A 131 13.50 -2.78 12.71
C ASP A 131 12.19 -3.58 12.76
N LYS A 132 12.16 -4.68 13.55
CA LYS A 132 10.94 -5.46 13.77
C LYS A 132 9.85 -4.61 14.41
N ASN A 133 10.17 -3.87 15.48
CA ASN A 133 9.22 -2.97 16.14
C ASN A 133 8.71 -1.87 15.20
N ASP A 134 9.59 -1.26 14.42
CA ASP A 134 9.21 -0.25 13.43
C ASP A 134 8.28 -0.86 12.37
N MET A 135 8.57 -2.04 11.84
CA MET A 135 7.73 -2.70 10.85
C MET A 135 6.39 -3.18 11.41
N LEU A 136 6.36 -3.70 12.64
CA LEU A 136 5.15 -4.21 13.30
C LEU A 136 4.18 -3.08 13.67
N TRP A 137 4.67 -1.91 14.07
CA TRP A 137 3.80 -0.81 14.51
C TRP A 137 4.39 0.59 14.35
N GLY A 138 5.70 0.79 14.59
CA GLY A 138 6.29 2.14 14.68
C GLY A 138 6.16 2.96 13.39
N ASN A 139 6.32 2.33 12.25
CA ASN A 139 6.14 2.94 10.93
C ASN A 139 4.68 3.31 10.69
N ALA A 140 3.72 2.51 11.16
CA ALA A 140 2.30 2.83 11.02
C ALA A 140 1.92 4.07 11.86
N ILE A 141 2.45 4.19 13.08
CA ILE A 141 2.28 5.38 13.93
C ILE A 141 2.82 6.63 13.21
N LYS A 142 4.05 6.56 12.71
CA LYS A 142 4.69 7.66 11.97
C LYS A 142 3.92 8.02 10.70
N MET A 143 3.48 7.02 9.94
CA MET A 143 2.76 7.19 8.67
C MET A 143 1.41 7.89 8.88
N LEU A 144 0.65 7.49 9.90
CA LEU A 144 -0.70 7.97 10.20
C LEU A 144 -0.72 9.20 11.14
N ASP A 145 0.45 9.73 11.52
CA ASP A 145 0.62 10.78 12.52
C ASP A 145 -0.21 10.50 13.79
N LEU A 146 -0.04 9.32 14.36
CA LEU A 146 -0.70 8.91 15.60
C LEU A 146 0.13 9.34 16.80
N ASP A 147 -0.55 9.73 17.88
CA ASP A 147 0.09 9.84 19.18
C ASP A 147 0.09 8.45 19.82
N GLU A 148 1.28 7.89 20.01
CA GLU A 148 1.47 6.57 20.62
C GLU A 148 0.78 6.47 21.99
N ASN A 149 0.72 7.57 22.75
CA ASN A 149 0.06 7.60 24.07
C ASN A 149 -1.46 7.44 23.99
N THR A 150 -2.05 7.56 22.80
CA THR A 150 -3.49 7.39 22.55
C THR A 150 -3.87 5.99 22.09
N LEU A 151 -2.88 5.16 21.75
CA LEU A 151 -3.09 3.75 21.44
C LEU A 151 -3.29 2.98 22.75
N ALA A 152 -4.23 2.04 22.75
CA ALA A 152 -4.75 1.41 23.96
C ALA A 152 -3.64 0.90 24.90
N LYS A 153 -3.79 1.22 26.20
CA LYS A 153 -3.18 0.46 27.30
C LYS A 153 -3.98 -0.80 27.57
#